data_AF-G5IZL8-F1
#
_entry.id   AF-G5IZL8-F1
#
_cell.length_a   1.000
_cell.length_b   1.000
_cell.length_c   1.000
_cell.angle_alpha   90.00
_cell.angle_beta   90.00
_cell.angle_gamma   90.00
#
_symmetry.space_group_name_H-M   'P 1'
#
loop_
_entity.id
_entity.type
_entity.pdbx_description
1 polymer ?
#
loop_
_entity_poly.entity_id
_entity_poly.type
_entity_poly.pdbx_seq_one_letter_code
_entity_poly.pdbx_strand_id
1 'polypeptide(L)'
;MSKIGVKTIKDTQGFTHRYKPFEDMFQIVGFYSINHKGKQIGATILKKAKKESYRVVFGFECGGISPLQSEEEFAGCLARLETGLKDLPKGEILTIHFGTFRDDNQRQQELGDFT
;
A
#
# COMPACT_ATOMS: atom_id res chain seq x y z
N MET A 1 -6.05 -19.04 -10.39
CA MET A 1 -5.30 -17.96 -9.68
C MET A 1 -4.59 -17.12 -10.72
N SER A 2 -5.04 -15.87 -10.94
CA SER A 2 -4.36 -14.94 -11.84
C SER A 2 -3.04 -14.54 -11.19
N LYS A 3 -1.90 -14.80 -11.86
CA LYS A 3 -0.62 -14.21 -11.44
C LYS A 3 -0.86 -12.70 -11.32
N ILE A 4 -0.52 -12.12 -10.17
CA ILE A 4 -0.49 -10.65 -9.98
C ILE A 4 0.66 -10.14 -10.86
N GLY A 5 0.43 -10.12 -12.17
CA GLY A 5 1.42 -9.81 -13.18
C GLY A 5 1.58 -8.31 -13.31
N VAL A 6 2.70 -7.90 -13.91
CA VAL A 6 2.97 -6.55 -14.37
C VAL A 6 1.70 -5.93 -15.00
N LYS A 7 1.26 -4.78 -14.49
CA LYS A 7 0.13 -4.02 -15.05
C LYS A 7 0.63 -2.79 -15.78
N THR A 8 0.06 -2.55 -16.96
CA THR A 8 0.30 -1.32 -17.73
C THR A 8 -0.95 -0.46 -17.66
N ILE A 9 -0.83 0.76 -17.15
CA ILE A 9 -1.94 1.71 -16.97
C ILE A 9 -1.60 2.96 -17.78
N LYS A 10 -2.58 3.47 -18.54
CA LYS A 10 -2.48 4.78 -19.19
C LYS A 10 -3.01 5.85 -18.24
N ASP A 11 -2.22 6.89 -18.02
CA ASP A 11 -2.65 8.07 -17.28
C ASP A 11 -3.65 8.89 -18.12
N THR A 12 -4.40 9.75 -17.44
CA THR A 12 -5.27 10.81 -17.99
C THR A 12 -4.57 11.71 -19.00
N GLN A 13 -3.25 11.89 -18.90
CA GLN A 13 -2.43 12.65 -19.86
C GLN A 13 -1.92 11.79 -21.04
N GLY A 14 -2.30 10.51 -21.13
CA GLY A 14 -1.91 9.59 -22.19
C GLY A 14 -0.58 8.87 -21.99
N PHE A 15 0.18 9.20 -20.93
CA PHE A 15 1.42 8.50 -20.59
C PHE A 15 1.16 7.07 -20.15
N THR A 16 1.99 6.14 -20.62
CA THR A 16 1.86 4.72 -20.29
C THR A 16 2.82 4.34 -19.16
N HIS A 17 2.26 3.95 -18.01
CA HIS A 17 3.02 3.56 -16.83
C HIS A 17 2.99 2.03 -16.67
N ARG A 18 4.17 1.42 -16.52
CA ARG A 18 4.33 -0.01 -16.31
C ARG A 18 4.64 -0.29 -14.82
N TYR A 19 3.65 -0.82 -14.11
CA TYR A 19 3.76 -1.20 -12.71
C TYR A 19 4.14 -2.67 -12.58
N LYS A 20 5.07 -2.95 -11.66
CA LYS A 20 5.45 -4.32 -11.30
C LYS A 20 4.98 -4.61 -9.87
N PRO A 21 4.55 -5.85 -9.59
CA PRO A 21 4.32 -6.30 -8.22
C PRO A 21 5.55 -6.03 -7.33
N PHE A 22 5.33 -5.75 -6.05
CA PHE A 22 6.44 -5.58 -5.11
C PHE A 22 7.24 -6.87 -4.96
N GLU A 23 6.59 -8.03 -5.14
CA GLU A 23 7.26 -9.32 -5.10
C GLU A 23 8.41 -9.40 -6.11
N ASP A 24 8.35 -8.72 -7.26
CA ASP A 24 9.42 -8.72 -8.28
C ASP A 24 10.73 -8.01 -7.83
N MET A 25 10.77 -7.41 -6.64
CA MET A 25 11.94 -6.70 -6.08
C MET A 25 12.53 -7.48 -4.90
N PHE A 26 13.44 -8.41 -5.19
CA PHE A 26 13.86 -9.43 -4.22
C PHE A 26 15.14 -9.13 -3.42
N GLN A 27 15.93 -8.10 -3.75
CA GLN A 27 17.19 -7.86 -3.03
C GLN A 27 16.99 -6.91 -1.86
N ILE A 28 16.78 -7.47 -0.67
CA ILE A 28 16.80 -6.71 0.58
C ILE A 28 18.22 -6.16 0.78
N VAL A 29 18.33 -4.84 0.88
CA VAL A 29 19.57 -4.13 1.19
C VAL A 29 19.74 -4.03 2.71
N GLY A 30 18.64 -3.81 3.43
CA GLY A 30 18.65 -3.75 4.89
C GLY A 30 17.35 -3.20 5.46
N PHE A 31 17.30 -3.14 6.79
CA PHE A 31 16.23 -2.52 7.55
C PHE A 31 16.65 -1.11 7.99
N TYR A 32 15.69 -0.19 8.05
CA TYR A 32 15.88 1.18 8.45
C TYR A 32 14.79 1.60 9.45
N SER A 33 15.14 2.45 10.40
CA SER A 33 14.21 3.02 11.38
C SER A 33 14.14 4.53 11.19
N ILE A 34 12.93 5.05 11.01
CA ILE A 34 12.66 6.49 10.86
C ILE A 34 11.88 6.95 12.09
N ASN A 35 12.31 8.04 12.72
CA ASN A 35 11.46 8.78 13.62
C ASN A 35 10.80 9.92 12.84
N HIS A 36 9.50 9.81 12.58
CA HIS A 36 8.73 10.84 11.90
C HIS A 36 7.62 11.35 12.83
N LYS A 37 7.70 12.63 13.22
CA LYS A 37 6.72 13.29 14.10
C LYS A 37 6.44 12.50 15.40
N GLY A 38 7.48 11.91 15.99
CA GLY A 38 7.39 11.13 17.23
C GLY A 38 6.93 9.68 17.03
N LYS A 39 6.66 9.25 15.80
CA LYS A 39 6.36 7.85 15.48
C LYS A 39 7.60 7.15 14.96
N GLN A 40 7.94 6.01 15.56
CA GLN A 40 9.00 5.15 15.07
C GLN A 40 8.45 4.21 13.99
N ILE A 41 8.99 4.33 12.78
CA ILE A 41 8.56 3.60 11.59
C ILE A 41 9.72 2.68 11.17
N GLY A 42 9.44 1.38 11.10
CA GLY A 42 10.35 0.41 10.50
C GLY A 42 10.13 0.32 8.99
N ALA A 43 11.21 0.29 8.22
CA ALA A 43 11.16 0.13 6.79
C ALA A 43 12.24 -0.85 6.29
N THR A 44 11.99 -1.45 5.14
CA THR A 44 12.93 -2.31 4.42
C THR A 44 13.34 -1.61 3.13
N ILE A 45 14.65 -1.55 2.88
CA ILE A 45 15.20 -1.02 1.63
C ILE A 45 15.39 -2.19 0.66
N LEU A 46 14.77 -2.08 -0.51
CA LEU A 46 14.87 -3.05 -1.59
C LEU A 46 15.67 -2.45 -2.75
N LYS A 47 16.54 -3.24 -3.38
CA LYS A 47 17.24 -2.90 -4.62
C LYS A 47 16.75 -3.76 -5.76
N LYS A 48 16.71 -3.18 -6.95
CA LYS A 48 16.47 -3.92 -8.19
C LYS A 48 17.77 -4.51 -8.71
N ALA A 49 17.81 -5.82 -8.95
CA ALA A 49 19.04 -6.56 -9.30
C ALA A 49 19.87 -6.04 -10.49
N LYS A 50 19.31 -5.20 -11.38
CA LYS A 50 19.99 -4.71 -12.60
C LYS A 50 20.01 -3.19 -12.75
N LYS A 51 19.56 -2.41 -11.75
CA LYS A 51 19.53 -0.95 -11.82
C LYS A 51 19.84 -0.33 -10.46
N GLU A 52 20.48 0.84 -10.45
CA GLU A 52 20.59 1.73 -9.27
C GLU A 52 19.22 2.35 -8.97
N SER A 53 18.29 1.51 -8.51
CA SER A 53 16.93 1.88 -8.14
C SER A 53 16.64 1.24 -6.79
N TYR A 54 16.50 2.10 -5.79
CA TYR A 54 16.18 1.76 -4.42
C TYR A 54 14.68 2.00 -4.19
N ARG A 55 14.07 1.16 -3.36
CA ARG A 55 12.69 1.31 -2.91
C ARG A 55 12.65 1.15 -1.41
N VAL A 56 12.03 2.09 -0.73
CA VAL A 56 11.75 2.00 0.70
C VAL A 56 10.34 1.44 0.87
N VAL A 57 10.22 0.35 1.61
CA VAL A 57 8.94 -0.30 1.93
C VAL A 57 8.71 -0.17 3.42
N PHE A 58 7.67 0.54 3.82
CA PHE A 58 7.26 0.67 5.22
C PHE A 58 5.93 -0.06 5.42
N GLY A 59 5.83 -0.77 6.55
CA GLY A 59 4.54 -1.27 7.02
C GLY A 59 3.80 -0.13 7.70
N PHE A 60 2.53 0.07 7.34
CA PHE A 60 1.65 0.95 8.08
C PHE A 60 0.36 0.21 8.40
N GLU A 61 -0.13 0.39 9.61
CA GLU A 61 -1.46 -0.06 10.01
C GLU A 61 -2.45 1.04 9.60
N CYS A 62 -3.36 0.71 8.70
CA CYS A 62 -4.54 1.53 8.45
C CYS A 62 -5.77 0.77 8.92
N GLY A 63 -6.71 1.46 9.57
CA GLY A 63 -8.08 0.94 9.68
C GLY A 63 -8.56 0.65 8.25
N GLY A 64 -8.80 -0.62 7.94
CA GLY A 64 -8.97 -1.10 6.58
C GLY A 64 -9.99 -0.28 5.78
N ILE A 65 -9.72 -0.06 4.50
CA ILE A 65 -10.69 0.54 3.59
C ILE A 65 -11.74 -0.52 3.30
N SER A 66 -12.91 -0.44 3.93
CA SER A 66 -13.97 -1.44 3.74
C SER A 66 -14.72 -1.17 2.43
N PRO A 67 -15.02 -2.21 1.63
CA PRO A 67 -15.88 -2.04 0.44
C PRO A 67 -17.33 -1.68 0.78
N LEU A 68 -17.70 -1.60 2.06
CA LEU A 68 -18.99 -1.09 2.52
C LEU A 68 -18.94 0.39 2.93
N GLN A 69 -17.78 1.06 2.84
CA GLN A 69 -17.69 2.49 3.11
C GLN A 69 -18.50 3.28 2.08
N SER A 70 -19.07 4.40 2.51
CA SER A 70 -19.69 5.34 1.59
C SER A 70 -18.62 6.00 0.70
N GLU A 71 -19.04 6.56 -0.44
CA GLU A 71 -18.12 7.32 -1.31
C GLU A 71 -17.44 8.47 -0.57
N GLU A 72 -18.14 9.09 0.38
CA GLU A 72 -17.63 10.20 1.20
C GLU A 72 -16.54 9.74 2.18
N GLU A 73 -16.74 8.59 2.83
CA GLU A 73 -15.74 7.99 3.71
C GLU A 73 -14.49 7.57 2.93
N PHE A 74 -14.67 6.99 1.75
CA PHE A 74 -13.58 6.64 0.85
C PHE A 74 -12.82 7.88 0.38
N ALA A 75 -13.52 8.93 -0.04
CA ALA A 75 -12.92 10.20 -0.43
C ALA A 75 -12.14 10.83 0.74
N GLY A 76 -12.66 10.74 1.96
CA GLY A 76 -11.96 11.19 3.18
C GLY A 76 -10.65 10.44 3.44
N CYS A 77 -10.65 9.12 3.25
CA CYS A 77 -9.43 8.31 3.30
C CYS A 77 -8.42 8.72 2.24
N LEU A 78 -8.87 8.93 1.00
CA LEU A 78 -8.00 9.35 -0.11
C LEU A 78 -7.40 10.73 0.14
N ALA A 79 -8.19 11.70 0.60
CA ALA A 79 -7.72 13.05 0.91
C ALA A 79 -6.66 13.07 2.03
N ARG A 80 -6.78 12.16 3.02
CA ARG A 80 -5.77 11.99 4.08
C ARG A 80 -4.48 11.38 3.54
N LEU A 81 -4.59 10.38 2.66
CA LEU A 81 -3.43 9.80 1.96
C LEU A 81 -2.73 10.86 1.12
N GLU A 82 -3.48 11.56 0.26
CA GLU A 82 -2.96 12.67 -0.53
C GLU A 82 -2.28 13.71 0.35
N THR A 83 -2.88 14.05 1.49
CA THR A 83 -2.32 14.99 2.47
C THR A 83 -1.02 14.51 3.10
N GLY A 84 -0.92 13.23 3.46
CA GLY A 84 0.32 12.65 3.97
C GLY A 84 1.42 12.54 2.91
N LEU A 85 1.05 12.57 1.63
CA LEU A 85 1.93 12.35 0.49
C LEU A 85 2.24 13.62 -0.31
N LYS A 86 1.76 14.79 0.10
CA LYS A 86 2.01 16.09 -0.56
C LYS A 86 3.50 16.40 -0.72
N ASP A 87 4.29 15.92 0.24
CA ASP A 87 5.73 16.15 0.31
C ASP A 87 6.54 15.11 -0.47
N LEU A 88 5.87 14.21 -1.22
CA LEU A 88 6.57 13.21 -2.04
C LEU A 88 7.38 13.90 -3.15
N PRO A 89 8.69 13.62 -3.31
CA PRO A 89 9.50 14.25 -4.33
C PRO A 89 8.97 14.00 -5.75
N LYS A 90 9.06 15.03 -6.61
CA LYS A 90 8.65 14.92 -8.01
C LYS A 90 9.45 13.82 -8.71
N GLY A 91 8.75 12.90 -9.37
CA GLY A 91 9.34 11.78 -10.10
C GLY A 91 9.46 10.48 -9.29
N GLU A 92 9.12 10.48 -8.00
CA GLU A 92 9.02 9.25 -7.21
C GLU A 92 7.70 8.51 -7.44
N ILE A 93 7.74 7.18 -7.31
CA ILE A 93 6.59 6.30 -7.52
C ILE A 93 6.25 5.64 -6.19
N LEU A 94 5.13 6.04 -5.60
CA LEU A 94 4.51 5.34 -4.48
C LEU A 94 3.65 4.18 -5.01
N THR A 95 3.76 3.01 -4.40
CA THR A 95 2.87 1.87 -4.65
C THR A 95 2.25 1.48 -3.34
N ILE A 96 0.92 1.55 -3.25
CA ILE A 96 0.21 1.18 -2.03
C ILE A 96 -0.46 -0.18 -2.21
N HIS A 97 -0.17 -1.09 -1.29
CA HIS A 97 -0.78 -2.40 -1.21
C HIS A 97 -1.86 -2.37 -0.14
N PHE A 98 -3.13 -2.44 -0.56
CA PHE A 98 -4.26 -2.56 0.34
C PHE A 98 -4.88 -3.95 0.20
N GLY A 99 -5.08 -4.60 1.33
CA GLY A 99 -5.88 -5.82 1.44
C GLY A 99 -7.01 -5.56 2.43
N THR A 100 -8.24 -5.87 2.03
CA THR A 100 -9.38 -5.82 2.94
C THR A 100 -9.53 -7.19 3.57
N PHE A 101 -9.07 -7.34 4.80
CA PHE A 101 -9.31 -8.53 5.59
C PHE A 101 -10.54 -8.24 6.45
N ARG A 102 -11.67 -8.88 6.12
CA ARG A 102 -12.77 -8.94 7.07
C ARG A 102 -12.51 -10.13 7.97
N ASP A 103 -12.17 -9.83 9.21
CA ASP A 103 -12.33 -10.80 10.29
C ASP A 103 -13.83 -10.88 10.59
N ASP A 104 -14.46 -12.01 10.27
CA ASP A 104 -15.87 -12.29 10.57
C ASP A 104 -16.03 -13.18 11.82
N ASN A 105 -14.95 -13.47 12.56
CA ASN A 105 -14.96 -14.36 13.73
C ASN A 105 -16.01 -13.92 14.76
N GLN A 106 -16.15 -12.61 14.98
CA GLN A 106 -17.15 -12.08 15.92
C GLN A 106 -18.58 -12.34 15.44
N ARG A 107 -18.87 -12.15 14.15
CA ARG A 107 -20.18 -12.47 13.57
C ARG A 107 -20.47 -13.96 13.61
N GLN A 108 -19.46 -14.80 13.41
CA GLN A 108 -19.60 -16.25 13.48
C GLN A 108 -19.91 -16.71 14.92
N GLN A 109 -19.28 -16.10 15.93
CA GLN A 109 -19.62 -16.34 17.33
C GLN A 109 -21.06 -15.91 17.65
N GLU A 110 -21.45 -14.70 17.23
CA GLU A 110 -22.82 -14.20 17.42
C GLU A 110 -23.86 -15.11 16.74
N LEU A 111 -23.59 -15.62 15.53
CA LEU A 111 -24.46 -16.60 14.87
C LEU A 111 -24.52 -17.96 15.58
N GLY A 112 -23.40 -18.39 16.18
CA GLY A 112 -23.33 -19.62 16.97
C GLY A 112 -24.25 -19.61 18.18
N ASP A 113 -24.46 -18.44 18.81
CA ASP A 113 -25.37 -18.29 19.95
C ASP A 113 -26.86 -18.35 19.58
N PHE A 114 -27.20 -18.23 18.28
CA PHE A 114 -28.56 -18.32 17.75
C PHE A 114 -28.91 -19.68 17.12
N THR A 115 -28.02 -20.67 17.21
CA THR A 115 -28.22 -22.03 16.65
C THR A 115 -28.19 -23.09 17.77
#